data_AF-J4Q9X1-F1
#
_entry.id   AF-J4Q9X1-F1
#
_cell.length_a   1.000
_cell.length_b   1.000
_cell.length_c   1.000
_cell.angle_alpha   90.00
_cell.angle_beta   90.00
_cell.angle_gamma   90.00
#
_symmetry.space_group_name_H-M   'P 1'
#
loop_
_entity.id
_entity.type
_entity.pdbx_description
1 polymer ?
#
loop_
_entity_poly.entity_id
_entity_poly.type
_entity_poly.pdbx_seq_one_letter_code
_entity_poly.pdbx_strand_id
1 'polypeptide(L)'
;MAEEFTEKIDEALAAWTVLDELPAEINGYLLSKNREKHEAQYDFFRYDRADAHRSVVGFYDAATTSYKLRVEIGVVSFALPSFIHGDLETFGRELQRYLPRVMADMHADALETQELLPVRESIAAWEYGQELPEQLEGYELFVRPSAPAQMTNGSFLIIDYVDFARANDVGIYYNCYRNEFFGEYHAAGMPYVSYDFDASDLEELEQRLRLNLARYLRRAAAEADAGKNV
;
A
#
# COMPACT_ATOMS: atom_id res chain seq x y z
N MET A 1 -21.82 -15.93 -13.81
CA MET A 1 -21.48 -15.23 -12.56
C MET A 1 -20.27 -14.32 -12.72
N ALA A 2 -19.04 -14.82 -12.96
CA ALA A 2 -17.84 -13.97 -13.03
C ALA A 2 -17.63 -13.21 -14.36
N GLU A 3 -18.17 -13.65 -15.49
CA GLU A 3 -18.17 -12.87 -16.75
C GLU A 3 -19.28 -11.81 -16.77
N GLU A 4 -20.38 -12.05 -16.06
CA GLU A 4 -21.56 -11.17 -16.08
C GLU A 4 -21.31 -9.79 -15.45
N PHE A 5 -20.41 -9.68 -14.48
CA PHE A 5 -20.13 -8.38 -13.88
C PHE A 5 -19.17 -7.55 -14.73
N THR A 6 -18.14 -8.14 -15.34
CA THR A 6 -17.16 -7.37 -16.15
C THR A 6 -17.82 -6.71 -17.36
N GLU A 7 -18.71 -7.43 -18.07
CA GLU A 7 -19.47 -6.87 -19.19
C GLU A 7 -20.37 -5.70 -18.76
N LYS A 8 -21.10 -5.87 -17.65
CA LYS A 8 -21.95 -4.82 -17.08
C LYS A 8 -21.15 -3.58 -16.68
N ILE A 9 -19.96 -3.77 -16.10
CA ILE A 9 -19.10 -2.66 -15.72
C ILE A 9 -18.53 -1.97 -16.97
N ASP A 10 -18.12 -2.71 -18.00
CA ASP A 10 -17.65 -2.10 -19.24
C ASP A 10 -18.73 -1.28 -19.96
N GLU A 11 -19.97 -1.77 -20.01
CA GLU A 11 -21.10 -1.00 -20.53
C GLU A 11 -21.31 0.30 -19.74
N ALA A 12 -21.26 0.22 -18.40
CA ALA A 12 -21.41 1.38 -17.53
C ALA A 12 -20.26 2.38 -17.72
N LEU A 13 -19.02 1.89 -17.83
CA LEU A 13 -17.82 2.71 -18.06
C LEU A 13 -17.79 3.33 -19.46
N ALA A 14 -18.32 2.67 -20.48
CA ALA A 14 -18.40 3.21 -21.84
C ALA A 14 -19.33 4.43 -21.93
N ALA A 15 -20.36 4.49 -21.06
CA ALA A 15 -21.24 5.64 -20.93
C ALA A 15 -20.70 6.75 -20.00
N TRP A 16 -19.58 6.50 -19.31
CA TRP A 16 -19.08 7.36 -18.23
C TRP A 16 -17.85 8.18 -18.67
N THR A 17 -18.07 9.48 -18.88
CA THR A 17 -17.06 10.39 -19.45
C THR A 17 -16.03 10.91 -18.46
N VAL A 18 -16.20 10.68 -17.15
CA VAL A 18 -15.30 11.22 -16.11
C VAL A 18 -13.85 10.74 -16.32
N LEU A 19 -13.65 9.50 -16.78
CA LEU A 19 -12.30 9.00 -17.08
C LEU A 19 -11.62 9.78 -18.21
N ASP A 20 -12.37 10.39 -19.12
CA ASP A 20 -11.84 11.20 -20.22
C ASP A 20 -11.40 12.60 -19.78
N GLU A 21 -11.90 13.05 -18.63
CA GLU A 21 -11.56 14.33 -18.02
C GLU A 21 -10.35 14.22 -17.07
N LEU A 22 -9.92 12.99 -16.74
CA LEU A 22 -8.76 12.75 -15.90
C LEU A 22 -7.46 13.18 -16.60
N PRO A 23 -6.54 13.88 -15.90
CA PRO A 23 -5.24 14.24 -16.45
C PRO A 23 -4.45 13.01 -16.92
N ALA A 24 -3.76 13.12 -18.06
CA ALA A 24 -2.89 12.03 -18.53
C ALA A 24 -1.72 11.75 -17.58
N GLU A 25 -1.29 12.75 -16.80
CA GLU A 25 -0.22 12.66 -15.83
C GLU A 25 -0.54 13.52 -14.59
N ILE A 26 -0.22 13.00 -13.39
CA ILE A 26 -0.26 13.76 -12.13
C ILE A 26 1.02 13.45 -11.34
N ASN A 27 1.86 14.46 -11.09
CA ASN A 27 3.09 14.34 -10.30
C ASN A 27 4.00 13.15 -10.76
N GLY A 28 4.13 12.93 -12.06
CA GLY A 28 4.93 11.82 -12.62
C GLY A 28 4.20 10.46 -12.67
N TYR A 29 2.96 10.37 -12.20
CA TYR A 29 2.14 9.17 -12.37
C TYR A 29 1.38 9.23 -13.68
N LEU A 30 1.48 8.18 -14.48
CA LEU A 30 0.86 8.10 -15.80
C LEU A 30 -0.48 7.39 -15.74
N LEU A 31 -1.50 7.98 -16.36
CA LEU A 31 -2.83 7.39 -16.48
C LEU A 31 -2.83 6.26 -17.51
N SER A 32 -3.31 5.10 -17.10
CA SER A 32 -3.73 4.00 -17.96
C SER A 32 -5.19 3.67 -17.69
N LYS A 33 -5.95 3.42 -18.76
CA LYS A 33 -7.36 2.98 -18.70
C LYS A 33 -7.51 1.48 -18.98
N ASN A 34 -6.40 0.75 -18.89
CA ASN A 34 -6.40 -0.70 -19.09
C ASN A 34 -7.36 -1.37 -18.10
N ARG A 35 -8.00 -2.42 -18.58
CA ARG A 35 -8.89 -3.26 -17.78
C ARG A 35 -8.13 -4.49 -17.31
N GLU A 36 -8.25 -4.81 -16.03
CA GLU A 36 -7.64 -6.01 -15.47
C GLU A 36 -8.65 -6.74 -14.58
N LYS A 37 -8.85 -8.02 -14.88
CA LYS A 37 -9.78 -8.87 -14.16
C LYS A 37 -9.04 -9.70 -13.13
N HIS A 38 -9.49 -9.57 -11.89
CA HIS A 38 -9.13 -10.42 -10.76
C HIS A 38 -10.37 -11.23 -10.34
N GLU A 39 -10.24 -12.18 -9.42
CA GLU A 39 -11.31 -13.14 -9.08
C GLU A 39 -12.66 -12.46 -8.75
N ALA A 40 -12.65 -11.44 -7.89
CA ALA A 40 -13.84 -10.68 -7.47
C ALA A 40 -13.70 -9.17 -7.69
N GLN A 41 -12.67 -8.73 -8.43
CA GLN A 41 -12.37 -7.33 -8.65
C GLN A 41 -12.12 -7.06 -10.13
N TYR A 42 -12.47 -5.85 -10.57
CA TYR A 42 -12.23 -5.42 -11.93
C TYR A 42 -11.65 -4.01 -11.94
N ASP A 43 -10.36 -3.93 -12.25
CA ASP A 43 -9.62 -2.68 -12.35
C ASP A 43 -9.98 -2.01 -13.67
N PHE A 44 -10.20 -0.70 -13.64
CA PHE A 44 -10.61 0.04 -14.82
C PHE A 44 -9.80 1.32 -15.08
N PHE A 45 -9.04 1.84 -14.12
CA PHE A 45 -7.96 2.76 -14.44
C PHE A 45 -6.87 2.70 -13.39
N ARG A 46 -5.68 3.17 -13.76
CA ARG A 46 -4.52 3.25 -12.89
C ARG A 46 -3.73 4.51 -13.18
N TYR A 47 -3.30 5.18 -12.12
CA TYR A 47 -2.14 6.08 -12.15
C TYR A 47 -0.95 5.30 -11.65
N ASP A 48 0.06 5.08 -12.50
CA ASP A 48 1.23 4.28 -12.16
C ASP A 48 2.50 5.11 -12.15
N ARG A 49 3.36 4.84 -11.15
CA ARG A 49 4.72 5.33 -11.08
C ARG A 49 5.67 4.17 -10.77
N ALA A 50 5.99 3.41 -11.82
CA ALA A 50 6.79 2.19 -11.74
C ALA A 50 8.16 2.38 -11.06
N ASP A 51 8.85 3.51 -11.30
CA ASP A 51 10.14 3.83 -10.67
C ASP A 51 10.04 3.99 -9.15
N ALA A 52 8.87 4.41 -8.65
CA ALA A 52 8.60 4.60 -7.22
C ALA A 52 7.84 3.42 -6.60
N HIS A 53 7.51 2.37 -7.38
CA HIS A 53 6.68 1.25 -6.96
C HIS A 53 5.37 1.68 -6.28
N ARG A 54 4.69 2.66 -6.89
CA ARG A 54 3.47 3.25 -6.34
C ARG A 54 2.39 3.38 -7.40
N SER A 55 1.14 3.18 -6.98
CA SER A 55 0.01 3.39 -7.86
C SER A 55 -1.26 3.81 -7.14
N VAL A 56 -2.21 4.34 -7.92
CA VAL A 56 -3.59 4.55 -7.50
C VAL A 56 -4.48 3.86 -8.52
N VAL A 57 -5.35 2.94 -8.09
CA VAL A 57 -6.15 2.09 -8.97
C VAL A 57 -7.64 2.26 -8.66
N GLY A 58 -8.42 2.60 -9.68
CA GLY A 58 -9.88 2.53 -9.62
C GLY A 58 -10.36 1.15 -10.02
N PHE A 59 -11.18 0.54 -9.17
CA PHE A 59 -11.66 -0.82 -9.38
C PHE A 59 -13.09 -1.00 -8.89
N TYR A 60 -13.78 -1.98 -9.47
CA TYR A 60 -15.07 -2.46 -9.00
C TYR A 60 -14.87 -3.72 -8.17
N ASP A 61 -15.48 -3.78 -6.99
CA ASP A 61 -15.49 -4.94 -6.10
C ASP A 61 -16.86 -5.61 -6.15
N ALA A 62 -16.91 -6.83 -6.70
CA ALA A 62 -18.13 -7.59 -6.85
C ALA A 62 -18.68 -8.11 -5.52
N ALA A 63 -17.82 -8.37 -4.52
CA ALA A 63 -18.23 -8.88 -3.22
C ALA A 63 -19.02 -7.83 -2.42
N THR A 64 -18.65 -6.56 -2.58
CA THR A 64 -19.35 -5.43 -1.92
C THR A 64 -20.17 -4.58 -2.89
N THR A 65 -20.30 -5.01 -4.14
CA THR A 65 -21.02 -4.32 -5.21
C THR A 65 -20.75 -2.81 -5.27
N SER A 66 -19.48 -2.41 -5.24
CA SER A 66 -19.09 -1.00 -5.17
C SER A 66 -17.84 -0.69 -5.99
N TYR A 67 -17.79 0.53 -6.50
CA TYR A 67 -16.60 1.16 -7.05
C TYR A 67 -15.75 1.69 -5.91
N LYS A 68 -14.44 1.51 -6.02
CA LYS A 68 -13.46 1.82 -5.00
C LYS A 68 -12.21 2.40 -5.64
N LEU A 69 -11.44 3.12 -4.83
CA LEU A 69 -10.10 3.57 -5.17
C LEU A 69 -9.13 2.91 -4.18
N ARG A 70 -8.09 2.24 -4.67
CA ARG A 70 -7.00 1.74 -3.82
C ARG A 70 -5.70 2.46 -4.12
N VAL A 71 -4.85 2.49 -3.10
CA VAL A 71 -3.46 2.93 -3.17
C VAL A 71 -2.58 1.70 -3.05
N GLU A 72 -1.52 1.65 -3.85
CA GLU A 72 -0.46 0.64 -3.76
C GLU A 72 0.87 1.33 -3.46
N ILE A 73 1.57 0.88 -2.42
CA ILE A 73 2.89 1.34 -2.01
C ILE A 73 3.74 0.09 -1.76
N GLY A 74 4.70 -0.17 -2.65
CA GLY A 74 5.44 -1.41 -2.59
C GLY A 74 4.54 -2.58 -2.99
N VAL A 75 4.42 -3.58 -2.12
CA VAL A 75 3.44 -4.68 -2.25
C VAL A 75 2.19 -4.46 -1.41
N VAL A 76 2.17 -3.42 -0.57
CA VAL A 76 1.04 -3.08 0.30
C VAL A 76 -0.06 -2.41 -0.53
N SER A 77 -1.29 -2.89 -0.40
CA SER A 77 -2.45 -2.39 -1.14
C SER A 77 -3.66 -2.21 -0.21
N PHE A 78 -4.30 -1.05 -0.26
CA PHE A 78 -5.48 -0.77 0.56
C PHE A 78 -6.48 0.16 -0.15
N ALA A 79 -7.76 -0.15 0.03
CA ALA A 79 -8.85 0.70 -0.47
C ALA A 79 -9.03 1.92 0.43
N LEU A 80 -9.21 3.09 -0.17
CA LEU A 80 -9.50 4.33 0.52
C LEU A 80 -10.99 4.35 0.93
N PRO A 81 -11.32 4.45 2.24
CA PRO A 81 -12.71 4.39 2.69
C PRO A 81 -13.60 5.48 2.10
N SER A 82 -13.03 6.64 1.77
CA SER A 82 -13.76 7.77 1.18
C SER A 82 -14.22 7.53 -0.25
N PHE A 83 -13.79 6.44 -0.91
CA PHE A 83 -14.11 6.14 -2.31
C PHE A 83 -15.00 4.91 -2.48
N ILE A 84 -15.60 4.38 -1.41
CA ILE A 84 -16.46 3.20 -1.49
C ILE A 84 -17.89 3.63 -1.85
N HIS A 85 -18.28 3.45 -3.12
CA HIS A 85 -19.59 3.88 -3.62
C HIS A 85 -20.29 2.82 -4.47
N GLY A 86 -21.61 2.70 -4.34
CA GLY A 86 -22.41 1.73 -5.11
C GLY A 86 -22.64 2.10 -6.57
N ASP A 87 -22.36 3.34 -6.96
CA ASP A 87 -22.63 3.88 -8.30
C ASP A 87 -21.47 4.72 -8.84
N LEU A 88 -21.29 4.72 -10.17
CA LEU A 88 -20.23 5.44 -10.88
C LEU A 88 -20.36 6.96 -10.78
N GLU A 89 -21.58 7.49 -10.66
CA GLU A 89 -21.79 8.93 -10.65
C GLU A 89 -21.22 9.54 -9.37
N THR A 90 -21.55 8.96 -8.22
CA THR A 90 -21.01 9.34 -6.92
C THR A 90 -19.51 9.10 -6.84
N PHE A 91 -19.04 7.93 -7.28
CA PHE A 91 -17.61 7.66 -7.36
C PHE A 91 -16.85 8.71 -8.21
N GLY A 92 -17.41 9.11 -9.36
CA GLY A 92 -16.81 10.11 -10.23
C GLY A 92 -16.72 11.50 -9.63
N ARG A 93 -17.78 11.95 -8.93
CA ARG A 93 -17.74 13.25 -8.22
C ARG A 93 -16.66 13.27 -7.14
N GLU A 94 -16.54 12.18 -6.38
CA GLU A 94 -15.52 12.05 -5.34
C GLU A 94 -14.11 11.95 -5.95
N LEU A 95 -13.96 11.24 -7.08
CA LEU A 95 -12.70 11.17 -7.84
C LEU A 95 -12.25 12.55 -8.30
N GLN A 96 -13.10 13.33 -8.96
CA GLN A 96 -12.74 14.67 -9.41
C GLN A 96 -12.39 15.60 -8.24
N ARG A 97 -13.07 15.44 -7.10
CA ARG A 97 -12.88 16.30 -5.93
C ARG A 97 -11.61 15.99 -5.14
N TYR A 98 -11.29 14.71 -4.95
CA TYR A 98 -10.28 14.27 -3.98
C TYR A 98 -9.06 13.61 -4.60
N LEU A 99 -9.08 13.20 -5.88
CA LEU A 99 -7.91 12.61 -6.53
C LEU A 99 -6.66 13.50 -6.46
N PRO A 100 -6.71 14.83 -6.69
CA PRO A 100 -5.51 15.66 -6.56
C PRO A 100 -4.88 15.59 -5.16
N ARG A 101 -5.72 15.48 -4.11
CA ARG A 101 -5.24 15.33 -2.74
C ARG A 101 -4.63 13.96 -2.51
N VAL A 102 -5.29 12.88 -2.95
CA VAL A 102 -4.74 11.51 -2.88
C VAL A 102 -3.36 11.46 -3.55
N MET A 103 -3.23 12.05 -4.74
CA MET A 103 -1.95 12.09 -5.48
C MET A 103 -0.89 12.97 -4.81
N ALA A 104 -1.28 14.02 -4.09
CA ALA A 104 -0.36 14.83 -3.29
C ALA A 104 0.12 14.05 -2.06
N ASP A 105 -0.78 13.37 -1.35
CA ASP A 105 -0.46 12.57 -0.16
C ASP A 105 0.50 11.41 -0.52
N MET A 106 0.41 10.85 -1.73
CA MET A 106 1.36 9.83 -2.24
C MET A 106 2.83 10.31 -2.32
N HIS A 107 3.05 11.62 -2.37
CA HIS A 107 4.37 12.26 -2.43
C HIS A 107 4.75 13.03 -1.18
N ALA A 108 3.80 13.18 -0.25
CA ALA A 108 4.03 13.97 0.94
C ALA A 108 5.13 13.31 1.77
N ASP A 109 6.04 14.14 2.30
CA ASP A 109 6.95 13.68 3.33
C ASP A 109 6.13 13.36 4.58
N ALA A 110 5.96 12.06 4.86
CA ALA A 110 5.16 11.62 5.98
C ALA A 110 5.73 12.12 7.31
N LEU A 111 7.04 12.38 7.42
CA LEU A 111 7.64 12.95 8.64
C LEU A 111 7.12 14.37 8.93
N GLU A 112 6.62 15.11 7.94
CA GLU A 112 6.05 16.44 8.16
C GLU A 112 4.58 16.40 8.61
N THR A 113 3.98 15.22 8.73
CA THR A 113 2.61 15.07 9.25
C THR A 113 2.54 15.33 10.75
N GLN A 114 1.39 15.84 11.21
CA GLN A 114 1.16 16.10 12.64
C GLN A 114 1.15 14.81 13.46
N GLU A 115 0.70 13.73 12.84
CA GLU A 115 0.57 12.40 13.40
C GLU A 115 1.91 11.76 13.76
N LEU A 116 2.99 12.08 13.03
CA LEU A 116 4.34 11.60 13.34
C LEU A 116 5.16 12.53 14.23
N LEU A 117 4.69 13.76 14.52
CA LEU A 117 5.39 14.70 15.40
C LEU A 117 5.89 14.10 16.73
N PRO A 118 5.13 13.23 17.44
CA PRO A 118 5.59 12.68 18.72
C PRO A 118 6.83 11.79 18.63
N VAL A 119 7.05 11.13 17.49
CA VAL A 119 8.14 10.16 17.29
C VAL A 119 9.18 10.62 16.26
N ARG A 120 8.91 11.71 15.53
CA ARG A 120 9.73 12.20 14.41
C ARG A 120 11.20 12.39 14.77
N GLU A 121 11.49 13.12 15.85
CA GLU A 121 12.89 13.38 16.23
C GLU A 121 13.59 12.10 16.70
N SER A 122 12.86 11.22 17.40
CA SER A 122 13.39 9.92 17.83
C SER A 122 13.71 9.03 16.63
N ILE A 123 12.82 8.96 15.64
CA ILE A 123 13.04 8.22 14.38
C ILE A 123 14.24 8.81 13.62
N ALA A 124 14.31 10.15 13.52
CA ALA A 124 15.41 10.82 12.84
C ALA A 124 16.77 10.57 13.51
N ALA A 125 16.81 10.45 14.84
CA ALA A 125 18.02 10.18 15.61
C ALA A 125 18.33 8.68 15.80
N TRP A 126 17.51 7.77 15.28
CA TRP A 126 17.64 6.34 15.54
C TRP A 126 18.76 5.70 14.70
N GLU A 127 19.94 5.55 15.30
CA GLU A 127 21.14 5.02 14.63
C GLU A 127 20.90 3.65 13.97
N TYR A 128 20.29 2.70 14.68
CA TYR A 128 20.00 1.38 14.11
C TYR A 128 19.10 1.46 12.88
N GLY A 129 18.11 2.36 12.86
CA GLY A 129 17.24 2.59 11.71
C GLY A 129 17.99 3.16 10.50
N GLN A 130 19.01 3.97 10.73
CA GLN A 130 19.87 4.53 9.68
C GLN A 130 20.88 3.51 9.12
N GLU A 131 21.28 2.54 9.95
CA GLU A 131 22.25 1.49 9.60
C GLU A 131 21.61 0.21 9.03
N LEU A 132 20.29 0.21 8.81
CA LEU A 132 19.59 -0.90 8.17
C LEU A 132 20.22 -1.22 6.80
N PRO A 133 20.58 -2.48 6.52
CA PRO A 133 21.23 -2.84 5.28
C PRO A 133 20.30 -2.64 4.08
N GLU A 134 20.85 -2.14 2.97
CA GLU A 134 20.15 -1.98 1.69
C GLU A 134 19.52 -3.29 1.18
N GLN A 135 20.14 -4.42 1.49
CA GLN A 135 19.66 -5.75 1.16
C GLN A 135 19.79 -6.70 2.34
N LEU A 136 18.77 -7.54 2.55
CA LEU A 136 18.77 -8.55 3.61
C LEU A 136 17.96 -9.79 3.17
N GLU A 137 18.55 -10.98 3.28
CA GLU A 137 17.89 -12.26 2.94
C GLU A 137 17.23 -12.28 1.53
N GLY A 138 17.76 -11.52 0.58
CA GLY A 138 17.24 -11.41 -0.79
C GLY A 138 16.19 -10.33 -1.02
N TYR A 139 15.84 -9.57 0.01
CA TYR A 139 14.91 -8.44 -0.05
C TYR A 139 15.67 -7.11 -0.12
N GLU A 140 15.07 -6.10 -0.74
CA GLU A 140 15.56 -4.73 -0.81
C GLU A 140 14.87 -3.84 0.23
N LEU A 141 15.62 -2.94 0.88
CA LEU A 141 15.06 -1.94 1.78
C LEU A 141 14.35 -0.82 0.99
N PHE A 142 13.04 -0.95 0.83
CA PHE A 142 12.19 -0.05 0.04
C PHE A 142 11.71 1.16 0.84
N VAL A 143 11.09 0.96 2.00
CA VAL A 143 10.71 2.06 2.90
C VAL A 143 11.70 2.14 4.05
N ARG A 144 12.13 3.37 4.37
CA ARG A 144 13.13 3.66 5.41
C ARG A 144 12.55 4.56 6.47
N PRO A 145 13.10 4.52 7.70
CA PRO A 145 12.64 5.41 8.77
C PRO A 145 12.75 6.90 8.41
N SER A 146 13.70 7.28 7.54
CA SER A 146 13.89 8.66 7.05
C SER A 146 12.89 9.10 5.99
N ALA A 147 12.12 8.19 5.40
CA ALA A 147 11.10 8.47 4.40
C ALA A 147 9.93 7.48 4.54
N PRO A 148 9.20 7.53 5.68
CA PRO A 148 8.08 6.64 5.92
C PRO A 148 6.94 6.93 4.94
N ALA A 149 6.02 5.98 4.81
CA ALA A 149 4.85 6.12 3.97
C ALA A 149 3.57 6.12 4.81
N GLN A 150 2.70 7.11 4.58
CA GLN A 150 1.40 7.18 5.24
C GLN A 150 0.46 6.09 4.72
N MET A 151 -0.19 5.39 5.64
CA MET A 151 -1.19 4.36 5.38
C MET A 151 -2.57 4.82 5.91
N THR A 152 -3.55 3.92 5.91
CA THR A 152 -4.86 4.18 6.54
C THR A 152 -4.84 4.00 8.06
N ASN A 153 -5.90 4.48 8.72
CA ASN A 153 -6.19 4.23 10.13
C ASN A 153 -5.05 4.65 11.09
N GLY A 154 -4.38 5.77 10.78
CA GLY A 154 -3.30 6.32 11.59
C GLY A 154 -2.00 5.52 11.54
N SER A 155 -1.87 4.59 10.61
CA SER A 155 -0.65 3.79 10.45
C SER A 155 0.32 4.44 9.46
N PHE A 156 1.61 4.25 9.72
CA PHE A 156 2.71 4.69 8.87
C PHE A 156 3.65 3.51 8.68
N LEU A 157 3.96 3.15 7.44
CA LEU A 157 5.01 2.17 7.14
C LEU A 157 6.35 2.86 7.35
N ILE A 158 7.10 2.40 8.35
CA ILE A 158 8.37 2.98 8.80
C ILE A 158 9.55 2.26 8.16
N ILE A 159 9.48 0.93 8.05
CA ILE A 159 10.50 0.10 7.40
C ILE A 159 9.77 -0.89 6.51
N ASP A 160 10.26 -1.11 5.30
CA ASP A 160 9.77 -2.19 4.45
C ASP A 160 10.91 -2.84 3.68
N TYR A 161 11.06 -4.15 3.85
CA TYR A 161 11.96 -4.97 3.06
C TYR A 161 11.13 -5.79 2.08
N VAL A 162 11.34 -5.58 0.78
CA VAL A 162 10.47 -6.10 -0.27
C VAL A 162 11.22 -6.98 -1.28
N ASP A 163 10.55 -8.02 -1.76
CA ASP A 163 10.88 -8.77 -2.97
C ASP A 163 9.72 -8.57 -3.96
N PHE A 164 9.88 -7.59 -4.84
CA PHE A 164 8.88 -7.25 -5.84
C PHE A 164 8.56 -8.39 -6.81
N ALA A 165 9.54 -9.23 -7.14
CA ALA A 165 9.35 -10.32 -8.09
C ALA A 165 8.43 -11.41 -7.52
N ARG A 166 8.38 -11.53 -6.18
CA ARG A 166 7.57 -12.52 -5.47
C ARG A 166 6.33 -11.94 -4.80
N ALA A 167 6.17 -10.61 -4.82
CA ALA A 167 5.16 -9.89 -4.05
C ALA A 167 5.23 -10.26 -2.56
N ASN A 168 6.45 -10.29 -2.01
CA ASN A 168 6.69 -10.53 -0.60
C ASN A 168 7.25 -9.27 0.07
N ASP A 169 6.96 -9.09 1.34
CA ASP A 169 7.62 -8.08 2.15
C ASP A 169 7.69 -8.48 3.64
N VAL A 170 8.41 -7.69 4.43
CA VAL A 170 8.24 -7.58 5.88
C VAL A 170 8.21 -6.10 6.22
N GLY A 171 7.02 -5.61 6.56
CA GLY A 171 6.73 -4.22 6.88
C GLY A 171 6.64 -3.98 8.38
N ILE A 172 7.24 -2.88 8.83
CA ILE A 172 7.17 -2.38 10.20
C ILE A 172 6.42 -1.06 10.19
N TYR A 173 5.38 -1.00 11.00
CA TYR A 173 4.45 0.10 11.02
C TYR A 173 4.48 0.80 12.38
N TYR A 174 4.20 2.09 12.39
CA TYR A 174 3.86 2.85 13.60
C TYR A 174 2.40 3.28 13.49
N ASN A 175 1.61 3.08 14.55
CA ASN A 175 0.25 3.60 14.63
C ASN A 175 0.17 4.77 15.61
N CYS A 176 -0.19 5.96 15.12
CA CYS A 176 -0.24 7.18 15.93
C CYS A 176 -1.39 7.20 16.95
N TYR A 177 -2.45 6.42 16.74
CA TYR A 177 -3.57 6.34 17.68
C TYR A 177 -3.29 5.43 18.88
N ARG A 178 -2.50 4.37 18.67
CA ARG A 178 -2.03 3.47 19.73
C ARG A 178 -0.70 3.91 20.34
N ASN A 179 0.05 4.73 19.60
CA ASN A 179 1.44 5.07 19.91
C ASN A 179 2.32 3.82 20.08
N GLU A 180 2.23 2.90 19.11
CA GLU A 180 2.91 1.60 19.13
C GLU A 180 3.38 1.21 17.74
N PHE A 181 4.52 0.51 17.69
CA PHE A 181 5.02 -0.17 16.51
C PHE A 181 4.47 -1.60 16.43
N PHE A 182 4.29 -2.09 15.21
CA PHE A 182 3.83 -3.45 14.93
C PHE A 182 4.37 -3.93 13.58
N GLY A 183 4.28 -5.24 13.31
CA GLY A 183 4.77 -5.81 12.06
C GLY A 183 3.71 -6.59 11.28
N GLU A 184 3.81 -6.54 9.97
CA GLU A 184 3.08 -7.39 9.03
C GLU A 184 4.07 -7.92 7.98
N TYR A 185 3.72 -9.00 7.31
CA TYR A 185 4.50 -9.52 6.18
C TYR A 185 3.57 -10.07 5.12
N HIS A 186 3.98 -9.94 3.86
CA HIS A 186 3.28 -10.50 2.72
C HIS A 186 4.03 -11.72 2.18
N ALA A 187 3.30 -12.78 1.85
CA ALA A 187 3.80 -13.93 1.13
C ALA A 187 2.92 -14.20 -0.09
N ALA A 188 3.50 -14.07 -1.29
CA ALA A 188 2.79 -14.15 -2.57
C ALA A 188 1.56 -13.21 -2.62
N GLY A 189 1.72 -11.98 -2.12
CA GLY A 189 0.67 -10.96 -2.05
C GLY A 189 -0.35 -11.15 -0.92
N MET A 190 -0.28 -12.24 -0.14
CA MET A 190 -1.17 -12.46 1.01
C MET A 190 -0.61 -11.83 2.28
N PRO A 191 -1.38 -10.98 3.00
CA PRO A 191 -0.93 -10.33 4.23
C PRO A 191 -1.04 -11.24 5.46
N TYR A 192 -0.08 -11.11 6.37
CA TYR A 192 -0.06 -11.81 7.65
C TYR A 192 0.41 -10.87 8.77
N VAL A 193 -0.26 -10.95 9.93
CA VAL A 193 0.11 -10.17 11.12
C VAL A 193 1.26 -10.83 11.87
N SER A 194 2.18 -10.02 12.41
CA SER A 194 3.26 -10.45 13.28
C SER A 194 3.29 -9.64 14.58
N TYR A 195 3.00 -10.32 15.70
CA TYR A 195 3.12 -9.74 17.05
C TYR A 195 4.57 -9.74 17.58
N ASP A 196 5.51 -10.39 16.88
CA ASP A 196 6.91 -10.46 17.30
C ASP A 196 7.67 -9.12 17.13
N PHE A 197 7.06 -8.16 16.45
CA PHE A 197 7.58 -6.80 16.26
C PHE A 197 6.84 -5.74 17.09
N ASP A 198 5.84 -6.15 17.88
CA ASP A 198 5.11 -5.21 18.73
C ASP A 198 6.08 -4.56 19.72
N ALA A 199 6.10 -3.22 19.71
CA ALA A 199 7.01 -2.44 20.52
C ALA A 199 6.40 -1.08 20.87
N SER A 200 6.62 -0.63 22.10
CA SER A 200 6.12 0.66 22.57
C SER A 200 7.05 1.84 22.25
N ASP A 201 8.33 1.54 21.96
CA ASP A 201 9.35 2.53 21.61
C ASP A 201 10.41 1.94 20.67
N LEU A 202 11.36 2.78 20.24
CA LEU A 202 12.41 2.41 19.29
C LEU A 202 13.46 1.48 19.88
N GLU A 203 13.70 1.52 21.19
CA GLU A 203 14.66 0.63 21.85
C GLU A 203 14.12 -0.81 21.86
N GLU A 204 12.85 -0.97 22.25
CA GLU A 204 12.17 -2.26 22.17
C GLU A 204 12.09 -2.73 20.71
N LEU A 205 11.70 -1.86 19.78
CA LEU A 205 11.61 -2.20 18.36
C LEU A 205 12.94 -2.68 17.80
N GLU A 206 14.06 -2.03 18.14
CA GLU A 206 15.40 -2.44 17.74
C GLU A 206 15.72 -3.86 18.21
N GLN A 207 15.41 -4.20 19.47
CA GLN A 207 15.60 -5.54 19.99
C GLN A 207 14.75 -6.57 19.23
N ARG A 208 13.48 -6.22 18.94
CA ARG A 208 12.59 -7.08 18.13
C ARG A 208 13.15 -7.29 16.72
N LEU A 209 13.61 -6.23 16.06
CA LEU A 209 14.16 -6.31 14.70
C LEU A 209 15.41 -7.19 14.64
N ARG A 210 16.35 -7.02 15.57
CA ARG A 210 17.55 -7.85 15.65
C ARG A 210 17.23 -9.33 15.81
N LEU A 211 16.20 -9.66 16.58
CA LEU A 211 15.80 -11.04 16.83
C LEU A 211 15.01 -11.65 15.66
N ASN A 212 14.14 -10.86 15.03
CA ASN A 212 13.05 -11.39 14.21
C ASN A 212 13.14 -11.07 12.72
N LEU A 213 13.79 -9.98 12.30
CA LEU A 213 13.71 -9.50 10.92
C LEU A 213 14.14 -10.56 9.89
N ALA A 214 15.38 -11.07 9.99
CA ALA A 214 15.87 -12.11 9.09
C ALA A 214 15.08 -13.43 9.17
N ARG A 215 14.47 -13.72 10.33
CA ARG A 215 13.60 -14.88 10.50
C ARG A 215 12.31 -14.70 9.69
N TYR A 216 11.68 -13.53 9.74
CA TYR A 216 10.46 -13.24 9.01
C TYR A 216 10.66 -13.12 7.50
N LEU A 217 11.78 -12.54 7.04
CA LEU A 217 12.10 -12.49 5.61
C LEU A 217 12.21 -13.89 4.99
N ARG A 218 12.90 -14.81 5.68
CA ARG A 218 12.97 -16.21 5.27
C ARG A 218 11.64 -16.94 5.38
N ARG A 219 10.81 -16.58 6.37
CA ARG A 219 9.47 -17.15 6.54
C ARG A 219 8.55 -16.75 5.39
N ALA A 220 8.46 -15.47 5.05
CA ALA A 220 7.67 -14.97 3.93
C ALA A 220 8.08 -15.64 2.61
N ALA A 221 9.40 -15.82 2.41
CA ALA A 221 9.92 -16.57 1.27
C ALA A 221 9.46 -18.05 1.27
N ALA A 222 9.57 -18.74 2.40
CA ALA A 222 9.16 -20.15 2.49
C ALA A 222 7.64 -20.34 2.31
N GLU A 223 6.83 -19.46 2.89
CA GLU A 223 5.37 -19.50 2.76
C GLU A 223 4.92 -19.21 1.31
N ALA A 224 5.56 -18.25 0.64
CA ALA A 224 5.30 -17.96 -0.77
C ALA A 224 5.62 -19.17 -1.68
N ASP A 225 6.66 -19.94 -1.36
CA ASP A 225 7.00 -21.15 -2.11
C ASP A 225 6.06 -22.32 -1.82
N ALA A 226 5.56 -22.43 -0.59
CA ALA A 226 4.57 -23.43 -0.22
C ALA A 226 3.22 -23.18 -0.94
N GLY A 227 2.80 -21.91 -1.04
CA GLY A 227 1.57 -21.51 -1.72
C GLY A 227 1.57 -21.75 -3.23
N LYS A 228 2.75 -21.82 -3.87
CA LYS A 228 2.88 -22.16 -5.31
C LYS A 228 2.69 -23.64 -5.63
N ASN A 229 2.70 -24.51 -4.62
CA ASN A 229 2.58 -25.97 -4.78
C ASN A 229 1.15 -26.50 -4.56
N VAL A 230 0.14 -25.62 -4.54
CA VAL A 230 -1.29 -25.96 -4.38
C VAL A 230 -2.04 -25.66 -5.66
#